data_AF-A0A9E5LYC1-F1
#
_entry.id   AF-A0A9E5LYC1-F1
#
_cell.length_a   1.000
_cell.length_b   1.000
_cell.length_c   1.000
_cell.angle_alpha   90.00
_cell.angle_beta   90.00
_cell.angle_gamma   90.00
#
_symmetry.space_group_name_H-M   'P 1'
#
loop_
_entity.id
_entity.type
_entity.pdbx_description
1 polymer ?
#
loop_
_entity_poly.entity_id
_entity_poly.type
_entity_poly.pdbx_seq_one_letter_code
_entity_poly.pdbx_strand_id
1 'polypeptide(L)'
;MLPVSAASSLAARSLQFQPEVERVRSPGLEKAGGTPAAGGDFGSVFERMVNDVETRQADASEVTRSVLLGDNPNLHQSVLAMQEASLSFSLMVEVRNKVVESYQELMRMPV
;
A
#
# COMPACT_ATOMS: atom_id res chain seq x y z
N MET A 1 19.48 48.38 45.88
CA MET A 1 20.69 47.53 45.89
C MET A 1 20.51 46.50 44.79
N LEU A 2 21.38 46.58 43.78
CA LEU A 2 21.54 45.75 42.57
C LEU A 2 20.52 45.86 41.40
N PRO A 3 21.02 45.64 40.15
CA PRO A 3 20.54 46.24 38.90
C PRO A 3 20.27 45.17 37.80
N VAL A 4 20.23 45.62 36.54
CA VAL A 4 20.66 44.91 35.31
C VAL A 4 19.57 44.29 34.44
N SER A 5 19.63 44.74 33.17
CA SER A 5 19.18 44.09 31.94
C SER A 5 17.69 43.84 31.73
N ALA A 6 17.13 44.57 30.77
CA ALA A 6 17.03 44.08 29.38
C ALA A 6 16.37 45.19 28.56
N ALA A 7 17.15 45.89 27.74
CA ALA A 7 17.19 45.62 26.31
C ALA A 7 15.84 45.90 25.63
N SER A 8 15.70 47.15 25.21
CA SER A 8 14.86 47.55 24.10
C SER A 8 15.03 46.63 22.89
N SER A 9 13.95 46.60 22.11
CA SER A 9 13.90 46.48 20.65
C SER A 9 13.44 45.14 20.07
N LEU A 10 12.41 45.30 19.25
CA LEU A 10 12.07 44.48 18.08
C LEU A 10 11.62 43.05 18.39
N ALA A 11 10.31 42.81 18.55
CA ALA A 11 9.34 42.76 17.46
C ALA A 11 9.86 41.98 16.24
N ALA A 12 9.19 40.84 15.97
CA ALA A 12 9.30 40.00 14.78
C ALA A 12 10.42 38.94 14.74
N ARG A 13 10.27 37.88 15.55
CA ARG A 13 10.53 36.50 15.07
C ARG A 13 9.88 35.50 16.03
N SER A 14 8.58 35.33 15.85
CA SER A 14 7.79 34.23 16.38
C SER A 14 8.39 32.89 15.96
N LEU A 15 9.33 32.37 16.74
CA LEU A 15 9.62 30.94 16.84
C LEU A 15 8.49 30.28 17.66
N GLN A 16 7.28 30.30 17.10
CA GLN A 16 6.24 29.34 17.44
C GLN A 16 6.31 28.25 16.38
N PHE A 17 7.22 27.32 16.60
CA PHE A 17 7.18 26.00 15.98
C PHE A 17 5.98 25.28 16.60
N GLN A 18 4.79 25.51 16.05
CA GLN A 18 3.62 24.69 16.32
C GLN A 18 3.69 23.51 15.35
N PRO A 19 3.93 22.26 15.80
CA PRO A 19 3.65 21.11 14.97
C PRO A 19 2.13 20.99 14.88
N GLU A 20 1.53 21.63 13.88
CA GLU A 20 0.21 21.26 13.39
C GLU A 20 0.37 19.86 12.79
N VAL A 21 0.27 18.85 13.66
CA VAL A 21 -0.02 17.48 13.27
C VAL A 21 -1.44 17.53 12.72
N GLU A 22 -1.54 17.90 11.44
CA GLU A 22 -2.69 17.63 10.60
C GLU A 22 -2.89 16.11 10.68
N ARG A 23 -3.76 15.71 11.62
CA ARG A 23 -4.25 14.35 11.73
C ARG A 23 -4.83 14.04 10.37
N VAL A 24 -4.07 13.28 9.59
CA VAL A 24 -4.55 12.44 8.50
C VAL A 24 -5.66 11.58 9.10
N ARG A 25 -6.85 12.15 9.08
CA ARG A 25 -8.10 11.52 9.46
C ARG A 25 -8.51 10.76 8.22
N SER A 26 -7.84 9.64 7.97
CA SER A 26 -8.35 8.60 7.09
C SER A 26 -9.61 8.05 7.75
N PRO A 27 -10.82 8.31 7.24
CA PRO A 27 -11.99 7.62 7.72
C PRO A 27 -11.98 6.23 7.07
N GLY A 28 -12.09 5.17 7.88
CA GLY A 28 -12.61 3.90 7.37
C GLY A 28 -11.75 2.65 7.55
N LEU A 29 -11.22 2.40 8.75
CA LEU A 29 -10.86 1.03 9.16
C LEU A 29 -11.39 0.70 10.57
N GLU A 30 -12.60 1.15 10.90
CA GLU A 30 -13.24 0.88 12.20
C GLU A 30 -14.47 -0.04 12.11
N LYS A 31 -14.44 -1.05 11.24
CA LYS A 31 -15.24 -2.28 11.41
C LYS A 31 -14.56 -3.49 10.77
N ALA A 32 -13.56 -4.02 11.46
CA ALA A 32 -13.14 -5.41 11.32
C ALA A 32 -13.17 -6.09 12.70
N GLY A 33 -14.32 -6.02 13.36
CA GLY A 33 -14.65 -6.90 14.47
C GLY A 33 -15.46 -8.07 13.93
N GLY A 34 -14.96 -9.29 14.11
CA GLY A 34 -15.74 -10.50 13.88
C GLY A 34 -14.89 -11.69 13.48
N THR A 35 -14.51 -12.50 14.47
CA THR A 35 -14.15 -13.91 14.30
C THR A 35 -15.02 -14.55 13.22
N PRO A 36 -14.47 -15.22 12.20
CA PRO A 36 -15.29 -15.94 11.23
C PRO A 36 -15.92 -17.13 11.97
N ALA A 37 -17.18 -16.95 12.38
CA ALA A 37 -18.04 -18.04 12.77
C ALA A 37 -18.18 -18.96 11.55
N ALA A 38 -17.74 -20.20 11.71
CA ALA A 38 -17.98 -21.27 10.76
C ALA A 38 -19.49 -21.36 10.48
N GLY A 39 -19.91 -21.03 9.25
CA GLY A 39 -21.31 -21.09 8.83
C GLY A 39 -21.81 -20.00 7.87
N GLY A 40 -20.93 -19.21 7.24
CA GLY A 40 -21.34 -18.23 6.22
C GLY A 40 -21.54 -18.89 4.86
N ASP A 41 -22.79 -18.92 4.38
CA ASP A 41 -23.18 -19.41 3.05
C ASP A 41 -22.26 -18.83 1.96
N PHE A 42 -21.67 -19.69 1.13
CA PHE A 42 -20.69 -19.31 0.10
C PHE A 42 -21.23 -18.21 -0.83
N GLY A 43 -22.56 -18.19 -1.08
CA GLY A 43 -23.21 -17.14 -1.86
C GLY A 43 -23.01 -15.74 -1.25
N SER A 44 -23.10 -15.62 0.07
CA SER A 44 -22.90 -14.35 0.77
C SER A 44 -21.45 -13.85 0.72
N VAL A 45 -20.48 -14.78 0.67
CA VAL A 45 -19.06 -14.44 0.52
C VAL A 45 -18.77 -14.01 -0.92
N PHE A 46 -19.36 -14.71 -1.89
CA PHE A 46 -19.24 -14.37 -3.31
C PHE A 46 -19.86 -13.02 -3.62
N GLU A 47 -21.06 -12.74 -3.10
CA GLU A 47 -21.74 -11.45 -3.29
C GLU A 47 -20.95 -10.29 -2.67
N ARG A 48 -20.31 -10.51 -1.52
CA ARG A 48 -19.37 -9.54 -0.93
C ARG A 48 -18.15 -9.31 -1.80
N MET A 49 -17.59 -10.37 -2.40
CA MET A 49 -16.43 -10.27 -3.27
C MET A 49 -16.76 -9.49 -4.56
N VAL A 50 -17.94 -9.70 -5.13
CA VAL A 50 -18.41 -8.93 -6.30
C VAL A 50 -18.60 -7.45 -5.95
N ASN A 51 -19.21 -7.14 -4.81
CA ASN A 51 -19.34 -5.76 -4.34
C ASN A 51 -17.98 -5.11 -4.01
N ASP A 52 -17.01 -5.87 -3.51
CA ASP A 52 -15.65 -5.39 -3.24
C ASP A 52 -14.92 -5.04 -4.54
N VAL A 53 -15.10 -5.83 -5.60
CA VAL A 53 -14.53 -5.54 -6.93
C VAL A 53 -15.11 -4.26 -7.53
N GLU A 54 -16.43 -4.05 -7.45
CA GLU A 54 -17.09 -2.82 -7.93
C GLU A 54 -16.54 -1.58 -7.22
N THR A 55 -16.39 -1.67 -5.90
CA THR A 55 -15.83 -0.58 -5.08
C THR A 55 -14.38 -0.29 -5.46
N ARG A 56 -13.56 -1.33 -5.63
CA ARG A 56 -12.16 -1.19 -6.05
C ARG A 56 -12.02 -0.65 -7.47
N GLN A 57 -12.97 -0.92 -8.36
CA GLN A 57 -12.98 -0.39 -9.72
C GLN A 57 -13.31 1.12 -9.74
N ALA A 58 -14.22 1.57 -8.88
CA ALA A 58 -14.49 2.99 -8.69
C ALA A 58 -13.27 3.73 -8.12
N ASP A 59 -12.62 3.17 -7.10
CA ASP A 59 -11.39 3.71 -6.52
C ASP A 59 -10.25 3.74 -7.55
N ALA A 60 -10.07 2.66 -8.32
CA ALA A 60 -9.07 2.61 -9.38
C ALA A 60 -9.32 3.66 -10.47
N SER A 61 -10.58 3.97 -10.77
CA SER A 61 -10.94 5.01 -11.74
C SER A 61 -10.57 6.41 -11.22
N GLU A 62 -10.81 6.67 -9.93
CA GLU A 62 -10.41 7.93 -9.27
C GLU A 62 -8.89 8.05 -9.15
N VAL A 63 -8.21 6.97 -8.78
CA VAL A 63 -6.73 6.91 -8.75
C VAL A 63 -6.18 7.12 -10.16
N THR A 64 -6.74 6.49 -11.18
CA THR A 64 -6.31 6.69 -12.58
C THR A 64 -6.50 8.14 -13.00
N ARG A 65 -7.62 8.76 -12.61
CA ARG A 65 -7.86 10.20 -12.83
C ARG A 65 -6.82 11.07 -12.14
N SER A 66 -6.45 10.74 -10.90
CA SER A 66 -5.40 11.44 -10.14
C SER A 66 -4.00 11.28 -10.76
N VAL A 67 -3.70 10.12 -11.36
CA VAL A 67 -2.43 9.85 -12.07
C VAL A 67 -2.39 10.61 -13.41
N LEU A 68 -3.50 10.68 -14.13
CA LEU A 68 -3.63 11.45 -15.38
C LEU A 68 -3.54 12.97 -15.14
N LEU A 69 -3.82 13.45 -13.93
CA LEU A 69 -3.65 14.84 -13.50
C LEU A 69 -2.17 15.23 -13.32
N GLY A 70 -1.23 14.30 -13.55
CA GLY A 70 0.17 14.64 -13.83
C GLY A 70 1.04 14.84 -12.60
N ASP A 71 0.70 14.20 -11.48
CA ASP A 71 1.64 14.08 -10.38
C ASP A 71 2.73 13.08 -10.81
N ASN A 72 3.87 13.61 -11.25
CA ASN A 72 5.05 12.87 -11.68
C ASN A 72 5.90 12.53 -10.45
N PRO A 73 5.98 11.26 -10.04
CA PRO A 73 7.12 10.79 -9.27
C PRO A 73 7.93 9.80 -10.10
N ASN A 74 9.18 10.19 -10.40
CA ASN A 74 10.33 9.29 -10.41
C ASN A 74 10.45 8.31 -11.60
N LEU A 75 11.09 8.76 -12.68
CA LEU A 75 11.70 7.88 -13.69
C LEU A 75 12.55 6.76 -13.04
N HIS A 76 13.21 7.04 -11.92
CA HIS A 76 13.94 6.07 -11.11
C HIS A 76 13.07 4.90 -10.60
N GLN A 77 11.81 5.16 -10.25
CA GLN A 77 10.86 4.14 -9.81
C GLN A 77 10.48 3.22 -10.97
N SER A 78 10.35 3.76 -12.19
CA SER A 78 10.05 2.97 -13.38
C SER A 78 11.18 1.99 -13.74
N VAL A 79 12.44 2.44 -13.69
CA VAL A 79 13.62 1.56 -13.91
C VAL A 79 13.73 0.51 -12.80
N LEU A 80 13.48 0.88 -11.54
CA LEU A 80 13.50 -0.07 -10.43
C LEU A 80 12.40 -1.13 -10.57
N ALA A 81 11.18 -0.73 -10.94
CA ALA A 81 10.07 -1.65 -11.19
C ALA A 81 10.36 -2.59 -12.37
N MET A 82 11.02 -2.09 -13.43
CA MET A 82 11.49 -2.94 -14.53
C MET A 82 12.53 -3.97 -14.08
N GLN A 83 13.45 -3.58 -13.20
CA GLN A 83 14.48 -4.47 -12.65
C GLN A 83 13.84 -5.58 -11.79
N GLU A 84 12.89 -5.20 -10.92
CA GLU A 84 12.15 -6.11 -10.05
C GLU A 84 11.27 -7.08 -10.85
N ALA A 85 10.60 -6.59 -11.90
CA ALA A 85 9.80 -7.41 -12.81
C ALA A 85 10.67 -8.45 -13.53
N SER A 86 11.86 -8.07 -14.01
CA SER A 86 12.78 -9.00 -14.65
C SER A 86 13.28 -10.08 -13.70
N LEU A 87 13.59 -9.73 -12.45
CA LEU A 87 14.02 -10.68 -11.43
C LEU A 87 12.90 -11.64 -11.05
N SER A 88 11.70 -11.11 -10.80
CA SER A 88 10.50 -11.90 -10.47
C SER A 88 10.12 -12.86 -11.59
N PHE A 89 10.23 -12.43 -12.86
CA PHE A 89 9.98 -13.29 -14.01
C PHE A 89 10.98 -14.45 -14.08
N SER A 90 12.27 -14.17 -13.87
CA SER A 90 13.32 -15.20 -13.87
C SER A 90 13.07 -16.23 -12.77
N LEU A 91 12.69 -15.77 -11.57
CA LEU A 91 12.31 -16.64 -10.46
C LEU A 91 11.09 -17.51 -10.82
N MET A 92 10.07 -16.93 -11.46
CA MET A 92 8.87 -17.67 -11.87
C MET A 92 9.20 -18.77 -12.89
N VAL A 93 10.11 -18.51 -13.82
CA VAL A 93 10.58 -19.53 -14.77
C VAL A 93 11.28 -20.68 -14.04
N GLU A 94 12.15 -20.38 -13.08
CA GLU A 94 12.81 -21.40 -12.25
C GLU A 94 11.80 -22.23 -11.45
N VAL A 95 10.82 -21.58 -10.82
CA VAL A 95 9.73 -22.27 -10.10
C VAL A 95 8.93 -23.15 -11.04
N ARG A 96 8.54 -22.64 -12.22
CA ARG A 96 7.83 -23.43 -13.24
C ARG A 96 8.65 -24.67 -13.62
N ASN A 97 9.94 -24.51 -13.87
CA ASN A 97 10.82 -25.60 -14.24
C ASN A 97 10.89 -26.65 -13.12
N LYS A 98 11.04 -26.24 -11.86
CA LYS A 98 11.03 -27.17 -10.72
C LYS A 98 9.70 -27.85 -10.46
N VAL A 99 8.58 -27.18 -10.69
CA VAL A 99 7.25 -27.82 -10.59
C VAL A 99 7.10 -28.90 -11.67
N VAL A 100 7.50 -28.62 -12.90
CA VAL A 100 7.46 -29.59 -14.00
C VAL A 100 8.39 -30.78 -13.72
N GLU A 101 9.62 -30.51 -13.28
CA GLU A 101 10.59 -31.56 -12.92
C GLU A 101 10.09 -32.41 -11.76
N SER A 102 9.54 -31.79 -10.71
CA SER A 102 8.96 -32.51 -9.56
C SER A 102 7.78 -33.39 -9.97
N TYR A 103 6.94 -32.91 -10.89
CA TYR A 103 5.85 -33.71 -11.45
C TYR A 103 6.35 -34.89 -12.27
N GLN A 104 7.36 -34.67 -13.11
CA GLN A 104 8.01 -35.74 -13.87
C GLN A 104 8.69 -36.76 -12.96
N GLU A 105 9.30 -36.33 -11.86
CA GLU A 105 9.92 -37.21 -10.87
C GLU A 105 8.89 -38.09 -10.15
N LEU A 106 7.75 -37.51 -9.74
CA LEU A 106 6.64 -38.28 -9.15
C LEU A 106 6.07 -39.33 -10.13
N MET A 107 6.07 -39.05 -11.44
CA MET A 107 5.68 -40.03 -12.45
C MET A 107 6.75 -41.10 -12.72
N ARG A 108 8.02 -40.76 -12.52
CA ARG A 108 9.16 -41.65 -12.77
C ARG A 108 9.52 -42.52 -11.58
N MET A 109 9.01 -42.22 -10.38
CA MET A 109 9.00 -43.16 -9.26
C MET A 109 8.05 -44.31 -9.60
N PRO A 110 8.57 -45.50 -9.97
CA PRO A 110 7.73 -46.68 -10.06
C PRO A 110 7.39 -47.09 -8.62
N VAL A 111 6.13 -47.40 -8.38
CA VAL A 111 5.76 -48.18 -7.18
C VAL A 111 6.39 -49.56 -7.22
#